data_AF-W1Y1L8-F1
#
_entry.id   AF-W1Y1L8-F1
#
_cell.length_a   1.000
_cell.length_b   1.000
_cell.length_c   1.000
_cell.angle_alpha   90.00
_cell.angle_beta   90.00
_cell.angle_gamma   90.00
#
_symmetry.space_group_name_H-M   'P 1'
#
loop_
_entity.id
_entity.type
_entity.pdbx_description
1 polymer ?
#
loop_
_entity_poly.entity_id
_entity_poly.type
_entity_poly.pdbx_seq_one_letter_code
_entity_poly.pdbx_strand_id
1 'polypeptide(L)' 'LKANGANTVIGPLNWDEKGDLKGFDFGVFQWHADGSSTAAK' A
#
# COMPACT_ATOMS: atom_id res chain seq x y z
N LEU A 1 -5.83 -10.51 -13.13
CA LEU A 1 -5.21 -9.91 -11.92
C LEU A 1 -3.83 -10.52 -11.64
N LYS A 2 -3.73 -11.79 -11.23
CA LYS A 2 -2.42 -12.42 -10.91
C LYS A 2 -1.37 -12.37 -12.03
N ALA A 3 -1.75 -12.66 -13.29
CA ALA A 3 -0.82 -12.67 -14.41
C ALA A 3 -0.52 -11.27 -15.02
N ASN A 4 -1.46 -10.33 -14.92
CA ASN A 4 -1.44 -9.09 -15.71
C ASN A 4 -1.47 -7.79 -14.87
N GLY A 5 -1.54 -7.90 -13.54
CA GLY A 5 -1.60 -6.75 -12.64
C GLY A 5 -2.88 -5.91 -12.78
N ALA A 6 -2.89 -4.75 -12.12
CA ALA A 6 -3.87 -3.68 -12.31
C ALA A 6 -3.29 -2.32 -11.88
N ASN A 7 -3.67 -1.24 -12.57
CA ASN A 7 -3.35 0.13 -12.16
C ASN A 7 -4.45 0.67 -11.25
N THR A 8 -4.09 1.15 -10.08
CA THR A 8 -5.04 1.59 -9.05
C THR A 8 -4.63 2.93 -8.44
N VAL A 9 -5.48 3.50 -7.58
CA VAL A 9 -5.19 4.73 -6.83
C VAL A 9 -4.01 4.59 -5.84
N ILE A 10 -3.62 3.36 -5.51
CA ILE A 10 -2.43 3.06 -4.68
C ILE A 10 -1.22 2.63 -5.53
N GLY A 11 -1.26 2.84 -6.84
CA GLY A 11 -0.21 2.46 -7.78
C GLY A 11 -0.48 1.15 -8.52
N PRO A 12 0.51 0.67 -9.29
CA PRO A 12 0.43 -0.60 -10.03
C PRO A 12 0.57 -1.78 -9.07
N LEU A 13 -0.43 -2.67 -9.06
CA LEU A 13 -0.48 -3.83 -8.18
C LEU A 13 -0.15 -5.11 -8.95
N ASN A 14 0.62 -5.97 -8.30
CA ASN A 14 0.91 -7.33 -8.74
C ASN A 14 0.66 -8.30 -7.58
N TRP A 15 0.21 -9.50 -7.91
CA TRP A 15 -0.14 -10.52 -6.93
C TRP A 15 0.73 -11.77 -7.08
N ASP A 16 0.96 -12.47 -5.98
CA ASP A 16 1.54 -13.80 -6.02
C ASP A 16 0.51 -14.89 -6.32
N GLU A 17 0.99 -16.14 -6.38
CA GLU A 17 0.15 -17.30 -6.69
C GLU A 17 -0.92 -17.55 -5.62
N LYS A 18 -0.68 -17.13 -4.38
CA LYS A 18 -1.63 -17.25 -3.26
C LYS A 18 -2.65 -16.11 -3.27
N GLY A 19 -2.32 -14.97 -3.87
CA GLY A 19 -3.19 -13.80 -3.98
C GLY A 19 -2.76 -12.62 -3.13
N ASP A 20 -1.55 -12.65 -2.57
CA ASP A 20 -1.00 -11.57 -1.77
C ASP A 20 -0.37 -10.50 -2.66
N LEU A 21 -0.43 -9.23 -2.23
CA LEU A 21 0.23 -8.13 -2.94
C LEU A 21 1.75 -8.26 -2.77
N LYS A 22 2.47 -8.23 -3.90
CA LYS A 22 3.94 -8.20 -3.90
C LYS A 22 4.44 -6.76 -3.76
N GLY A 23 5.39 -6.53 -2.83
CA GLY A 23 6.07 -5.24 -2.69
C GLY A 23 5.22 -4.12 -2.08
N PHE A 24 4.33 -4.47 -1.16
CA PHE A 24 3.54 -3.48 -0.41
C PHE A 24 4.26 -3.09 0.88
N ASP A 25 4.72 -1.83 0.94
CA ASP A 25 5.33 -1.25 2.13
C ASP A 25 4.31 -0.44 2.93
N PHE A 26 4.32 -0.62 4.26
CA PHE A 26 3.53 0.23 5.15
C PHE A 26 4.33 1.49 5.49
N GLY A 27 3.76 2.66 5.19
CA GLY A 27 4.32 3.92 5.67
C GLY A 27 4.24 4.01 7.20
N VAL A 28 5.26 4.62 7.81
CA VAL A 28 5.25 4.94 9.25
C VAL A 28 4.69 6.35 9.41
N PHE A 29 3.78 6.56 10.35
CA PHE A 29 3.10 7.83 10.55
C PHE A 29 3.11 8.25 12.02
N GLN A 30 3.25 9.56 12.24
CA GLN A 30 2.98 10.20 13.53
C GLN A 30 1.50 10.58 13.60
N TRP A 31 0.84 10.18 14.68
CA TRP A 31 -0.56 10.49 14.95
C TRP A 31 -0.73 11.82 15.69
N HIS A 32 -1.79 12.55 15.38
CA HIS A 32 -2.15 13.82 16.02
C HIS A 32 -3.50 13.71 16.76
N ALA A 33 -3.70 14.58 17.77
CA ALA A 33 -4.90 14.56 18.60
C ALA A 33 -6.19 14.92 17.83
N ASP A 34 -6.06 15.65 16.73
CA ASP A 34 -7.17 16.02 15.83
C ASP A 34 -7.55 14.89 14.85
N GLY A 35 -6.89 13.73 14.93
CA GLY A 35 -7.13 12.58 14.06
C GLY A 35 -6.40 12.65 12.72
N SER A 36 -5.60 13.68 12.47
CA SER A 36 -4.70 13.72 11.31
C SER A 36 -3.43 12.91 11.55
N SER A 37 -2.69 12.60 10.48
CA SER A 37 -1.39 11.97 10.57
C SER A 37 -0.39 12.60 9.59
N THR A 38 0.89 12.55 9.96
CA THR A 38 2.01 12.98 9.12
C THR A 38 2.98 11.84 8.94
N ALA A 39 3.63 11.75 7.77
CA ALA A 39 4.65 10.74 7.53
C ALA A 39 5.78 10.91 8.56
N ALA A 40 6.13 9.82 9.25
CA ALA A 40 7.23 9.80 10.20
C ALA A 40 8.56 9.99 9.44
N LYS A 41 9.48 10.72 10.04
CA LYS A 41 10.79 11.04 9.47
C LYS A 41 11.76 9.87 9.56
#